data_AF-A0A396Q219-F1
#
_entry.id   AF-A0A396Q219-F1
#
_cell.length_a   1.000
_cell.length_b   1.000
_cell.length_c   1.000
_cell.angle_alpha   90.00
_cell.angle_beta   90.00
_cell.angle_gamma   90.00
#
_symmetry.space_group_name_H-M   'P 1'
#
loop_
_entity.id
_entity.type
_entity.pdbx_description
1 polymer ?
#
loop_
_entity_poly.entity_id
_entity_poly.type
_entity_poly.pdbx_seq_one_letter_code
_entity_poly.pdbx_strand_id
1 'polypeptide(L)'
;MIVHEIFAQVLNGEVKNIIVCNNYPTADYLTKCVYGSEAFAVDCLQYACGIGDKYRDGTFYRVGEDGTETAIPYAPTQEQQVETLQAENNELTLAMADLIGGGTNAE
;
A
#
# COMPACT_ATOMS: atom_id res chain seq x y z
N MET A 1 5.64 -22.04 1.16
CA MET A 1 4.58 -21.30 0.46
C MET A 1 5.26 -20.17 -0.27
N ILE A 2 5.21 -20.13 -1.60
CA ILE A 2 5.71 -18.97 -2.36
C ILE A 2 4.52 -18.02 -2.44
N VAL A 3 4.64 -16.87 -1.79
CA VAL A 3 3.61 -15.83 -1.87
C VAL A 3 3.85 -15.09 -3.18
N HIS A 4 2.84 -15.09 -4.03
CA HIS A 4 2.87 -14.29 -5.25
C HIS A 4 2.59 -12.84 -4.88
N GLU A 5 3.47 -11.94 -5.33
CA GLU A 5 3.36 -10.50 -5.18
C GLU A 5 2.91 -9.88 -6.51
N ILE A 6 2.28 -8.71 -6.45
CA ILE A 6 1.77 -8.01 -7.62
C ILE A 6 2.57 -6.73 -7.80
N PHE A 7 3.16 -6.56 -8.97
CA PHE A 7 4.01 -5.41 -9.30
C PHE A 7 3.43 -4.62 -10.47
N ALA A 8 3.38 -3.30 -10.31
CA ALA A 8 3.13 -2.35 -11.38
C ALA A 8 4.44 -2.05 -12.12
N GLN A 9 4.40 -2.16 -13.45
CA GLN A 9 5.50 -1.78 -14.34
C GLN A 9 5.33 -0.31 -14.71
N VAL A 10 6.27 0.54 -14.30
CA VAL A 10 6.18 2.00 -14.44
C VAL A 10 7.23 2.50 -15.42
N LEU A 11 6.81 3.35 -16.35
CA LEU A 11 7.69 4.09 -17.27
C LEU A 11 7.20 5.53 -17.38
N ASN A 12 8.11 6.50 -17.24
CA ASN A 12 7.80 7.94 -17.31
C ASN A 12 6.67 8.37 -16.37
N GLY A 13 6.59 7.74 -15.18
CA GLY A 13 5.56 8.02 -14.18
C GLY A 13 4.16 7.51 -14.54
N GLU A 14 4.04 6.58 -15.50
CA GLU A 14 2.78 5.94 -15.87
C GLU A 14 2.89 4.42 -15.74
N VAL A 15 1.85 3.80 -15.17
CA VAL A 15 1.70 2.36 -15.07
C VAL A 15 1.39 1.81 -16.45
N LYS A 16 2.34 1.06 -17.02
CA LYS A 16 2.22 0.45 -18.34
C LYS A 16 1.58 -0.93 -18.29
N ASN A 17 1.81 -1.67 -17.21
CA ASN A 17 1.29 -3.01 -17.02
C ASN A 17 1.32 -3.41 -15.55
N ILE A 18 0.59 -4.48 -15.20
CA ILE A 18 0.59 -5.10 -13.88
C ILE A 18 0.94 -6.57 -14.06
N ILE A 19 1.91 -7.05 -13.31
CA ILE A 19 2.38 -8.43 -13.37
C ILE A 19 2.41 -9.07 -12.00
N VAL A 20 2.22 -10.38 -11.98
CA VAL A 20 2.40 -11.20 -10.78
C VAL A 20 3.80 -11.80 -10.83
N CYS A 21 4.57 -11.66 -9.74
CA CYS A 21 5.91 -12.19 -9.63
C CYS A 21 6.18 -12.72 -8.21
N ASN A 22 7.26 -13.50 -8.07
CA ASN A 22 7.61 -14.12 -6.79
C ASN A 22 8.59 -13.27 -5.97
N ASN A 23 9.15 -12.20 -6.56
CA ASN A 23 10.04 -11.25 -5.91
C ASN A 23 10.23 -10.00 -6.77
N TYR A 24 10.69 -8.92 -6.13
CA TYR A 24 11.02 -7.64 -6.77
C TYR A 24 12.12 -7.74 -7.85
N PRO A 25 13.28 -8.40 -7.65
CA PRO A 25 14.35 -8.40 -8.66
C PRO A 25 13.93 -8.98 -10.01
N THR A 26 13.08 -10.02 -10.00
CA THR A 26 12.55 -10.61 -11.24
C THR A 26 11.57 -9.65 -11.90
N ALA A 27 10.69 -9.02 -11.12
CA ALA A 27 9.73 -8.06 -11.65
C ALA A 27 10.43 -6.84 -12.29
N ASP A 28 11.44 -6.28 -11.63
CA ASP A 28 12.21 -5.14 -12.13
C ASP A 28 13.01 -5.51 -13.39
N TYR A 29 13.64 -6.68 -13.40
CA TYR A 29 14.34 -7.20 -14.58
C TYR A 29 13.40 -7.33 -15.78
N LEU A 30 12.24 -7.99 -15.60
CA LEU A 30 11.24 -8.15 -16.66
C LEU A 30 10.72 -6.79 -17.15
N THR A 31 10.50 -5.85 -16.23
CA THR A 31 10.06 -4.49 -16.57
C THR A 31 11.06 -3.78 -17.45
N LYS A 32 12.35 -3.86 -17.12
CA LYS A 32 13.43 -3.27 -17.91
C LYS A 32 13.61 -3.96 -19.26
N CYS A 33 13.40 -5.26 -19.34
CA CYS A 33 13.45 -6.01 -20.60
C CYS A 33 12.32 -5.61 -21.56
N VAL A 34 11.12 -5.32 -21.04
CA VAL A 34 9.94 -5.00 -21.85
C VAL A 34 9.89 -3.52 -22.23
N TYR A 35 10.16 -2.63 -21.28
CA TYR A 35 9.92 -1.18 -21.43
C TYR A 35 11.21 -0.35 -21.50
N GLY A 36 12.38 -0.97 -21.34
CA GLY A 36 13.68 -0.31 -21.40
C GLY A 36 14.29 -0.02 -20.02
N SER A 37 15.55 0.39 -19.99
CA SER A 37 16.34 0.56 -18.76
C SER A 37 15.81 1.60 -17.78
N GLU A 38 15.00 2.54 -18.26
CA GLU A 38 14.38 3.59 -17.44
C GLU A 38 13.08 3.14 -16.76
N ALA A 39 12.54 1.98 -17.16
CA ALA A 39 11.37 1.40 -16.52
C ALA A 39 11.76 0.68 -15.22
N PHE A 40 10.83 0.62 -14.28
CA PHE A 40 11.02 -0.03 -12.99
C PHE A 40 9.72 -0.67 -12.49
N ALA A 41 9.86 -1.71 -11.67
CA ALA A 41 8.73 -2.34 -11.00
C ALA A 41 8.45 -1.69 -9.64
N VAL A 42 7.19 -1.65 -9.22
CA VAL A 42 6.75 -1.17 -7.91
C VAL A 42 5.73 -2.15 -7.34
N ASP A 43 5.87 -2.53 -6.07
CA ASP A 43 4.83 -3.34 -5.41
C ASP A 43 3.50 -2.57 -5.39
N CYS A 44 2.44 -3.23 -5.85
CA CYS A 44 1.10 -2.68 -5.85
C CYS A 44 0.07 -3.65 -5.28
N LEU A 45 0.49 -4.64 -4.50
CA LEU A 45 -0.42 -5.65 -3.92
C LEU A 45 -1.55 -4.99 -3.12
N GLN A 46 -1.24 -3.88 -2.46
CA GLN A 46 -2.14 -3.14 -1.58
C GLN A 46 -2.67 -1.84 -2.20
N TYR A 47 -2.49 -1.65 -3.50
CA TYR A 47 -3.01 -0.49 -4.22
C TYR A 47 -3.88 -0.96 -5.37
N ALA A 48 -5.11 -0.45 -5.45
CA ALA A 48 -6.02 -0.73 -6.56
C ALA A 48 -5.65 0.08 -7.82
N CYS A 49 -4.36 0.09 -8.20
CA CYS A 49 -3.87 0.72 -9.41
C CYS A 49 -4.15 -0.13 -10.65
N GLY A 50 -4.18 0.51 -11.81
CA GLY A 50 -4.46 -0.06 -13.11
C GLY A 50 -3.56 0.55 -14.19
N ILE A 51 -3.65 -0.01 -15.40
CA ILE A 51 -2.93 0.49 -16.56
C ILE A 51 -3.40 1.92 -16.88
N GLY A 52 -2.46 2.83 -17.09
CA GLY A 52 -2.73 4.25 -17.36
C GLY A 52 -2.74 5.14 -16.12
N ASP A 53 -2.77 4.57 -14.91
CA ASP A 53 -2.60 5.35 -13.68
C ASP A 53 -1.19 5.96 -13.61
N LYS A 54 -1.06 7.07 -12.90
CA LYS A 54 0.22 7.74 -12.69
C LYS A 54 0.86 7.26 -11.41
N TYR A 55 2.19 7.18 -11.42
CA TYR A 55 2.99 6.87 -10.23
C TYR A 55 4.01 7.98 -10.01
N ARG A 56 3.92 8.65 -8.87
CA ARG A 56 4.81 9.76 -8.48
C ARG A 56 5.06 9.72 -6.98
N ASP A 57 6.31 9.92 -6.59
CA ASP A 57 6.73 10.06 -5.18
C ASP A 57 6.22 8.93 -4.25
N GLY A 58 6.21 7.69 -4.75
CA GLY A 58 5.74 6.53 -3.96
C GLY A 58 4.23 6.31 -3.97
N THR A 59 3.45 7.18 -4.63
CA THR A 59 1.98 7.14 -4.61
C THR A 59 1.40 6.92 -6.00
N PHE A 60 0.36 6.09 -6.08
CA PHE A 60 -0.42 5.89 -7.30
C PHE A 60 -1.55 6.90 -7.37
N TYR A 61 -1.81 7.44 -8.56
CA TYR A 61 -2.86 8.41 -8.85
C TYR A 61 -3.70 7.93 -10.03
N ARG A 62 -5.02 7.96 -9.84
CA ARG A 62 -5.98 7.75 -10.91
C ARG A 62 -6.27 9.06 -11.61
N VAL A 63 -6.12 9.08 -12.93
CA VAL A 63 -6.45 10.24 -13.75
C VAL A 63 -7.88 10.08 -14.27
N GLY A 64 -8.77 10.99 -13.87
CA GLY A 64 -10.14 11.05 -14.41
C GLY A 64 -10.18 11.57 -15.85
N GLU A 65 -11.34 11.46 -16.51
CA GLU A 65 -11.54 11.99 -17.88
C GLU A 65 -11.25 13.50 -17.99
N ASP A 66 -11.44 14.23 -16.89
CA ASP A 66 -11.22 15.68 -16.78
C ASP A 66 -9.74 16.04 -16.53
N GLY A 67 -8.86 15.05 -16.42
CA GLY A 67 -7.44 15.21 -16.08
C GLY A 67 -7.17 15.36 -14.57
N THR A 68 -8.20 15.26 -13.72
CA THR A 68 -8.05 15.32 -12.27
C THR A 68 -7.32 14.08 -11.73
N GLU A 69 -6.22 14.29 -11.02
CA GLU A 69 -5.45 13.21 -10.37
C GLU A 69 -6.01 12.95 -8.96
N THR A 70 -6.46 11.73 -8.70
CA THR A 70 -6.95 11.30 -7.38
C THR A 70 -6.01 10.24 -6.82
N ALA A 71 -5.45 10.44 -5.63
CA ALA A 71 -4.58 9.47 -4.99
C ALA A 71 -5.33 8.15 -4.73
N ILE A 72 -4.72 7.02 -5.09
CA ILE A 72 -5.27 5.69 -4.86
C ILE A 72 -4.97 5.31 -3.42
N PRO A 73 -6.00 5.08 -2.58
CA PRO A 73 -5.79 4.75 -1.18
C PRO A 73 -5.14 3.37 -1.04
N TYR A 74 -4.29 3.26 -0.03
CA TYR A 74 -3.74 1.99 0.41
C TYR A 74 -4.86 1.11 0.99
N ALA A 75 -4.94 -0.13 0.53
CA ALA A 75 -5.88 -1.14 1.01
C ALA A 75 -5.15 -2.10 1.96
N PRO A 76 -5.23 -1.88 3.29
CA PRO A 76 -4.49 -2.69 4.25
C PRO A 76 -4.95 -4.14 4.24
N THR A 77 -4.01 -5.06 4.47
CA THR A 77 -4.32 -6.49 4.58
C THR A 77 -5.17 -6.78 5.83
N GLN A 78 -5.83 -7.94 5.86
CA GLN A 78 -6.60 -8.36 7.04
C GLN A 78 -5.72 -8.47 8.29
N GLU A 79 -4.48 -8.95 8.16
CA GLU A 79 -3.53 -9.04 9.27
C GLU A 79 -3.18 -7.65 9.82
N GLN A 80 -2.88 -6.69 8.94
CA GLN A 80 -2.61 -5.30 9.34
C GLN A 80 -3.83 -4.63 9.99
N GLN A 81 -5.04 -4.96 9.54
CA GLN A 81 -6.28 -4.49 10.17
C GLN A 81 -6.44 -5.07 11.58
N VAL A 82 -6.15 -6.36 11.78
CA VAL A 82 -6.20 -7.01 13.09
C VAL A 82 -5.16 -6.42 14.04
N GLU A 83 -3.93 -6.19 13.58
CA GLU A 83 -2.88 -5.55 14.39
C GLU A 83 -3.30 -4.14 14.83
N THR A 84 -3.84 -3.34 13.90
CA THR A 84 -4.37 -2.00 14.20
C THR A 84 -5.49 -2.06 15.23
N LEU A 85 -6.49 -2.93 15.01
CA LEU A 85 -7.63 -3.12 15.92
C LEU A 85 -7.19 -3.58 17.32
N GLN A 86 -6.15 -4.41 17.40
CA GLN A 86 -5.63 -4.90 18.66
C GLN A 86 -4.85 -3.82 19.43
N ALA A 87 -4.11 -2.97 18.72
CA ALA A 87 -3.48 -1.78 19.30
C ALA A 87 -4.54 -0.80 19.83
N GLU A 88 -5.59 -0.51 19.05
CA GLU A 88 -6.69 0.37 19.47
C GLU A 88 -7.45 -0.16 20.69
N ASN A 89 -7.73 -1.47 20.75
CA ASN A 89 -8.37 -2.08 21.92
C ASN A 89 -7.48 -2.01 23.18
N ASN A 90 -6.17 -2.18 23.02
CA ASN A 90 -5.23 -2.06 24.15
C ASN A 90 -5.20 -0.62 24.67
N GLU A 91 -5.09 0.38 23.77
CA GLU A 91 -5.15 1.80 24.12
C GLU A 91 -6.47 2.15 24.83
N LEU A 92 -7.61 1.69 24.29
CA LEU A 92 -8.91 1.93 24.90
C LEU A 92 -9.02 1.26 26.28
N THR A 93 -8.50 0.05 26.43
CA THR A 93 -8.48 -0.67 27.72
C THR A 93 -7.62 0.07 28.76
N LEU A 94 -6.46 0.58 28.35
CA LEU A 94 -5.58 1.40 29.19
C LEU A 94 -6.27 2.70 29.61
N ALA A 95 -6.91 3.41 28.67
CA ALA A 95 -7.65 4.63 28.97
C ALA A 95 -8.84 4.39 29.92
N MET A 96 -9.57 3.28 29.73
CA MET A 96 -10.63 2.86 30.66
C MET A 96 -10.08 2.51 32.05
N ALA A 97 -8.93 1.84 32.12
CA ALA A 97 -8.29 1.51 33.39
C ALA A 97 -7.83 2.76 34.15
N ASP A 98 -7.33 3.78 33.45
CA ASP A 98 -6.93 5.06 34.05
C ASP A 98 -8.15 5.86 34.58
N LEU A 99 -9.24 5.87 33.82
CA LEU A 99 -10.52 6.48 34.23
C LEU A 99 -11.15 5.81 35.46
N ILE A 100 -11.01 4.48 35.61
CA ILE A 100 -11.52 3.74 36.76
C ILE A 100 -10.53 3.77 37.93
N GLY A 101 -9.22 3.80 37.65
CA GLY A 101 -8.14 3.78 38.64
C GLY A 101 -7.87 5.12 39.33
N GLY A 102 -8.28 6.25 38.74
CA GLY A 102 -8.14 7.58 39.35
C GLY A 102 -9.05 7.85 40.56
N GLY A 103 -9.93 6.93 40.94
CA GLY A 103 -10.94 7.11 41.99
C GLY A 103 -10.51 6.77 43.43
N THR A 104 -9.32 6.22 43.67
CA THR A 104 -8.94 5.70 45.02
C THR A 104 -7.84 6.47 45.75
N ASN A 105 -7.48 7.68 45.32
CA ASN A 105 -6.57 8.54 46.09
C ASN A 105 -7.36 9.72 46.68
N ALA A 106 -8.32 9.41 47.54
CA ALA A 106 -8.99 10.37 48.41
C ALA A 106 -9.16 9.76 49.80
N GLU A 107 -8.03 9.56 50.50
CA GLU A 107 -7.94 9.43 51.95
C GLU A 107 -6.71 10.19 52.47
#